data_AF-A0AAW2YAJ3-F1
#
_entry.id   AF-A0AAW2YAJ3-F1
#
_cell.length_a   1.000
_cell.length_b   1.000
_cell.length_c   1.000
_cell.angle_alpha   90.00
_cell.angle_beta   90.00
_cell.angle_gamma   90.00
#
_symmetry.space_group_name_H-M   'P 1'
#
loop_
_entity.id
_entity.type
_entity.pdbx_description
1 polymer ?
#
loop_
_entity_poly.entity_id
_entity_poly.type
_entity_poly.pdbx_seq_one_letter_code
_entity_poly.pdbx_strand_id
1 'polypeptide(L)'
;MDKPLPQTLPEGSSSDERETFERWQTDHRKVRSIILASMSNNIQKQYDRLDDVASILQRMKEVYGIPDRHTRYVATKEFFRSKMTEGFSVQEHGVKMLSLVEKLEDLKVGLNNNTYIDVILQSLPPSYDPFIVNFNINGLEKSINELINMLVQYEATTKKSAPS
;
A
#
# COMPACT_ATOMS: atom_id res chain seq x y z
N MET A 1 4.46 8.93 -18.29
CA MET A 1 5.24 10.14 -18.60
C MET A 1 4.23 11.26 -18.79
N ASP A 2 4.04 12.10 -17.78
CA ASP A 2 3.21 13.29 -17.91
C ASP A 2 3.95 14.31 -18.77
N LYS A 3 3.41 14.57 -19.97
CA LYS A 3 3.91 15.62 -20.85
C LYS A 3 3.52 16.96 -20.20
N PRO A 4 4.42 17.95 -20.11
CA PRO A 4 4.05 19.27 -19.61
C PRO A 4 2.92 19.82 -20.47
N LEU A 5 1.82 20.25 -19.83
CA LEU A 5 0.64 20.75 -20.52
C LEU A 5 0.96 22.09 -21.21
N PRO A 6 0.38 22.36 -22.39
CA PRO A 6 0.63 23.61 -23.12
C PRO A 6 0.21 24.82 -22.29
N GLN A 7 1.12 25.77 -22.11
CA GLN A 7 0.83 27.04 -21.42
C GLN A 7 -0.02 28.01 -22.25
N THR A 8 -0.15 27.74 -23.56
CA THR A 8 -0.86 28.58 -24.53
C THR A 8 -1.50 27.72 -25.61
N LEU A 9 -2.69 28.12 -26.08
CA LEU A 9 -3.33 27.51 -27.24
C LEU A 9 -2.65 27.92 -28.56
N PRO A 10 -2.52 27.02 -29.54
CA PRO A 10 -2.04 27.35 -30.88
C PRO A 10 -2.90 28.41 -31.58
N GLU A 11 -2.27 29.26 -32.42
CA GLU A 11 -3.00 30.13 -33.33
C GLU A 11 -3.82 29.28 -34.31
N GLY A 12 -5.15 29.42 -34.25
CA GLY A 12 -6.11 28.62 -35.03
C GLY A 12 -6.99 27.68 -34.23
N SER A 13 -6.82 27.58 -32.90
CA SER A 13 -7.70 26.77 -32.05
C SER A 13 -9.17 27.15 -32.18
N SER A 14 -10.03 26.14 -32.21
CA SER A 14 -11.49 26.27 -32.33
C SER A 14 -12.10 26.93 -31.09
N SER A 15 -13.35 27.37 -31.20
CA SER A 15 -14.09 27.96 -30.05
C SER A 15 -14.20 26.98 -28.89
N ASP A 16 -14.50 25.71 -29.18
CA ASP A 16 -14.69 24.66 -28.18
C ASP A 16 -13.37 24.30 -27.48
N GLU A 17 -12.25 24.31 -28.20
CA GLU A 17 -10.91 24.11 -27.64
C GLU A 17 -10.52 25.26 -26.71
N ARG A 18 -10.88 26.50 -27.05
CA ARG A 18 -10.66 27.68 -26.22
C ARG A 18 -11.46 27.62 -24.93
N GLU A 19 -12.76 27.29 -25.02
CA GLU A 19 -13.62 27.16 -23.84
C GLU A 19 -13.14 26.05 -22.90
N THR A 20 -12.73 24.91 -23.46
CA THR A 20 -12.19 23.79 -22.68
C THR A 20 -10.91 24.18 -21.94
N PHE A 21 -10.00 24.91 -22.60
CA PHE A 21 -8.76 25.38 -22.00
C PHE A 21 -8.97 26.42 -20.90
N GLU A 22 -9.89 27.37 -21.09
CA GLU A 22 -10.25 28.37 -20.07
C GLU A 22 -10.86 27.73 -18.83
N ARG A 23 -11.75 26.75 -19.03
CA ARG A 23 -12.34 25.97 -17.95
C ARG A 23 -11.26 25.22 -17.17
N TRP A 24 -10.33 24.57 -17.87
CA TRP A 24 -9.20 23.88 -17.25
C TRP A 24 -8.31 24.84 -16.43
N GLN A 25 -7.93 26.00 -16.97
CA GLN A 25 -7.13 27.00 -16.23
C GLN A 25 -7.85 27.49 -14.96
N THR A 26 -9.17 27.68 -15.07
CA THR A 26 -9.99 28.09 -13.94
C THR A 26 -10.03 27.01 -12.86
N ASP A 27 -10.22 25.75 -13.24
CA ASP A 27 -10.23 24.64 -12.29
C ASP A 27 -8.84 24.38 -11.69
N HIS A 28 -7.77 24.54 -12.47
CA HIS A 28 -6.39 24.47 -11.98
C HIS A 28 -6.11 25.55 -10.91
N ARG A 29 -6.53 26.80 -11.14
CA ARG A 29 -6.41 27.89 -10.15
C ARG A 29 -7.21 27.61 -8.88
N LYS A 30 -8.40 27.03 -9.00
CA LYS A 30 -9.22 26.63 -7.84
C LYS A 30 -8.51 25.55 -7.02
N VAL A 31 -8.03 24.49 -7.65
CA VAL A 31 -7.30 23.40 -6.97
C VAL A 31 -6.09 23.95 -6.23
N ARG A 32 -5.31 24.82 -6.89
CA ARG A 32 -4.18 25.51 -6.25
C ARG A 32 -4.61 26.29 -5.01
N SER A 33 -5.66 27.10 -5.13
CA SER A 33 -6.19 27.89 -4.01
C SER A 33 -6.62 27.01 -2.83
N ILE A 34 -7.32 25.90 -3.11
CA ILE A 34 -7.74 24.94 -2.10
C ILE A 34 -6.53 24.30 -1.39
N ILE A 35 -5.53 23.86 -2.16
CA ILE A 35 -4.29 23.28 -1.60
C ILE A 35 -3.59 24.29 -0.69
N LEU A 36 -3.37 25.52 -1.16
CA LEU A 36 -2.72 26.57 -0.38
C LEU A 36 -3.51 26.97 0.88
N ALA A 37 -4.84 27.08 0.78
CA ALA A 37 -5.70 27.41 1.91
C ALA A 37 -5.77 26.30 2.96
N SER A 38 -5.50 25.05 2.59
CA SER A 38 -5.42 23.92 3.52
C SER A 38 -4.12 23.88 4.34
N MET A 39 -3.12 24.69 3.97
CA MET A 39 -1.84 24.78 4.65
C MET A 39 -1.89 25.80 5.80
N SER A 40 -1.01 25.62 6.79
CA SER A 40 -0.75 26.66 7.79
C SER A 40 -0.02 27.86 7.15
N ASN A 41 -0.25 29.06 7.68
CA ASN A 41 0.27 30.33 7.14
C ASN A 41 1.78 30.34 6.83
N ASN A 42 2.59 29.65 7.62
CA ASN A 42 4.04 29.54 7.41
C ASN A 42 4.41 28.65 6.22
N ILE A 43 3.65 27.57 5.98
CA ILE A 43 3.84 26.67 4.84
C ILE A 43 3.27 27.34 3.60
N GLN A 44 2.05 27.86 3.65
CA GLN A 44 1.42 28.56 2.52
C GLN A 44 2.36 29.62 1.90
N LYS A 45 2.98 30.48 2.73
CA LYS A 45 3.94 31.51 2.28
C LYS A 45 5.16 30.97 1.53
N GLN A 46 5.58 29.73 1.80
CA GLN A 46 6.70 29.09 1.10
C GLN A 46 6.31 28.59 -0.31
N TYR A 47 5.02 28.28 -0.52
CA TYR A 47 4.50 27.70 -1.77
C TYR A 47 3.70 28.70 -2.61
N ASP A 48 3.39 29.90 -2.08
CA ASP A 48 2.55 30.91 -2.72
C ASP A 48 3.12 31.47 -4.04
N ARG A 49 4.43 31.27 -4.29
CA ARG A 49 5.12 31.67 -5.53
C ARG A 49 5.13 30.58 -6.61
N LEU A 50 4.62 29.38 -6.32
CA LEU A 50 4.55 28.30 -7.30
C LEU A 50 3.19 28.37 -7.99
N ASP A 51 3.17 28.67 -9.29
CA ASP A 51 1.92 28.83 -10.05
C ASP A 51 1.28 27.49 -10.45
N ASP A 52 2.08 26.43 -10.51
CA ASP A 52 1.66 25.10 -10.97
C ASP A 52 1.42 24.13 -9.80
N VAL A 53 0.26 23.48 -9.82
CA VAL A 53 -0.15 22.47 -8.82
C VAL A 53 0.83 21.29 -8.77
N ALA A 54 1.34 20.82 -9.92
CA ALA A 54 2.26 19.69 -9.94
C ALA A 54 3.58 20.01 -9.21
N SER A 55 4.08 21.23 -9.39
CA SER A 55 5.27 21.76 -8.70
C SER A 55 5.06 21.87 -7.18
N ILE A 56 3.87 22.30 -6.73
CA ILE A 56 3.50 22.33 -5.31
C ILE A 56 3.52 20.90 -4.74
N LEU A 57 2.83 19.95 -5.40
CA LEU A 57 2.74 18.56 -4.94
C LEU A 57 4.11 17.86 -4.93
N GLN A 58 4.93 18.06 -5.96
CA GLN A 58 6.27 17.49 -6.05
C GLN A 58 7.15 17.98 -4.89
N ARG A 59 7.17 19.28 -4.64
CA ARG A 59 7.96 19.84 -3.53
C ARG A 59 7.42 19.45 -2.17
N MET A 60 6.10 19.29 -2.02
CA MET A 60 5.51 18.73 -0.80
C MET A 60 5.98 17.28 -0.59
N LYS A 61 6.02 16.46 -1.64
CA LYS A 61 6.53 15.10 -1.59
C LYS A 61 8.02 15.06 -1.22
N GLU A 62 8.83 16.00 -1.70
CA GLU A 62 10.25 16.08 -1.35
C GLU A 62 10.51 16.49 0.10
N VAL A 63 9.74 17.46 0.60
CA VAL A 63 9.95 18.03 1.95
C VAL A 63 9.26 17.20 3.04
N TYR A 64 8.05 16.70 2.76
CA TYR A 64 7.18 16.05 3.74
C TYR A 64 6.86 14.59 3.40
N GLY A 65 7.25 14.10 2.22
CA GLY A 65 7.07 12.70 1.88
C GLY A 65 7.90 11.83 2.82
N ILE A 66 7.29 10.75 3.32
CA ILE A 66 8.04 9.73 4.03
C ILE A 66 9.00 9.10 3.02
N PRO A 67 10.32 9.05 3.30
CA PRO A 67 11.26 8.47 2.36
C PRO A 67 10.89 7.02 2.05
N ASP A 68 10.94 6.61 0.77
CA ASP A 68 10.61 5.25 0.34
C ASP A 68 11.39 4.20 1.14
N ARG A 69 12.64 4.52 1.51
CA ARG A 69 13.48 3.66 2.37
C ARG A 69 12.89 3.46 3.78
N HIS A 70 12.35 4.51 4.40
CA HIS A 70 11.72 4.42 5.71
C HIS A 70 10.42 3.60 5.64
N THR A 71 9.56 3.89 4.67
CA THR A 71 8.31 3.15 4.46
C THR A 71 8.58 1.67 4.22
N ARG A 72 9.56 1.35 3.38
CA ARG A 72 10.04 -0.01 3.14
C ARG A 72 10.53 -0.67 4.43
N TYR A 73 11.40 0.00 5.17
CA TYR A 73 11.93 -0.52 6.43
C TYR A 73 10.82 -0.85 7.44
N VAL A 74 9.83 0.04 7.61
CA VAL A 74 8.70 -0.19 8.53
C VAL A 74 7.87 -1.39 8.09
N ALA A 75 7.48 -1.46 6.81
CA ALA A 75 6.69 -2.58 6.29
C ALA A 75 7.42 -3.93 6.42
N THR A 76 8.71 -3.97 6.05
CA THR A 76 9.53 -5.18 6.18
C THR A 76 9.68 -5.57 7.65
N LYS A 77 9.95 -4.62 8.55
CA LYS A 77 10.06 -4.86 9.99
C LYS A 77 8.76 -5.43 10.55
N GLU A 78 7.61 -4.89 10.16
CA GLU A 78 6.30 -5.35 10.62
C GLU A 78 6.01 -6.77 10.13
N PHE A 79 6.26 -7.05 8.85
CA PHE A 79 6.07 -8.38 8.27
C PHE A 79 6.88 -9.46 8.97
N PHE A 80 8.20 -9.28 9.12
CA PHE A 80 9.07 -10.27 9.76
C PHE A 80 8.86 -10.42 11.27
N ARG A 81 8.30 -9.40 11.95
CA ARG A 81 8.06 -9.43 13.40
C ARG A 81 6.64 -9.77 13.78
N SER A 82 5.73 -9.84 12.81
CA SER A 82 4.34 -10.24 13.07
C SER A 82 4.32 -11.66 13.61
N LYS A 83 3.68 -11.86 14.76
CA LYS A 83 3.44 -13.16 15.38
C LYS A 83 1.99 -13.23 15.79
N MET A 84 1.34 -14.36 15.51
CA MET A 84 0.00 -14.66 15.99
C MET A 84 0.08 -15.14 17.43
N THR A 85 -0.83 -14.66 18.28
CA THR A 85 -0.94 -15.11 19.66
C THR A 85 -1.74 -16.40 19.73
N GLU A 86 -1.34 -17.32 20.61
CA GLU A 86 -2.04 -18.59 20.82
C GLU A 86 -3.53 -18.37 21.16
N GLY A 87 -4.41 -19.14 20.53
CA GLY A 87 -5.87 -19.04 20.70
C GLY A 87 -6.57 -17.90 19.94
N PHE A 88 -5.85 -17.01 19.26
CA PHE A 88 -6.45 -15.97 18.40
C PHE A 88 -6.77 -16.50 17.00
N SER A 89 -7.64 -15.77 16.28
CA SER A 89 -8.14 -16.15 14.96
C SER A 89 -7.02 -16.16 13.91
N VAL A 90 -6.80 -17.33 13.30
CA VAL A 90 -5.86 -17.46 12.17
C VAL A 90 -6.34 -16.73 10.92
N GLN A 91 -7.65 -16.55 10.76
CA GLN A 91 -8.22 -15.80 9.64
C GLN A 91 -7.82 -14.31 9.74
N GLU A 92 -7.98 -13.71 10.92
CA GLU A 92 -7.63 -12.30 11.13
C GLU A 92 -6.13 -12.07 10.96
N HIS A 93 -5.31 -12.97 11.51
CA HIS A 93 -3.87 -12.92 11.31
C HIS A 93 -3.47 -13.11 9.84
N GLY A 94 -4.10 -14.04 9.14
CA GLY A 94 -3.88 -14.28 7.70
C GLY A 94 -4.17 -13.05 6.84
N VAL A 95 -5.31 -12.38 7.08
CA VAL A 95 -5.67 -11.13 6.39
C VAL A 95 -4.64 -10.03 6.67
N LYS A 96 -4.18 -9.88 7.91
CA LYS A 96 -3.11 -8.94 8.25
C LYS A 96 -1.83 -9.26 7.46
N MET A 97 -1.41 -10.52 7.43
CA MET A 97 -0.21 -10.92 6.71
C MET A 97 -0.33 -10.68 5.20
N LEU A 98 -1.49 -10.97 4.60
CA LEU A 98 -1.76 -10.67 3.20
C LEU A 98 -1.62 -9.18 2.89
N SER A 99 -2.21 -8.31 3.72
CA SER A 99 -2.09 -6.85 3.53
C SER A 99 -0.65 -6.35 3.62
N LEU A 100 0.19 -7.00 4.45
CA LEU A 100 1.62 -6.68 4.54
C LEU A 100 2.36 -7.14 3.30
N VAL A 101 2.00 -8.29 2.72
CA VAL A 101 2.57 -8.76 1.46
C VAL A 101 2.24 -7.81 0.32
N GLU A 102 0.97 -7.45 0.13
CA GLU A 102 0.54 -6.51 -0.92
C GLU A 102 1.31 -5.17 -0.80
N LYS A 103 1.47 -4.67 0.42
CA LYS A 103 2.27 -3.46 0.70
C LYS A 103 3.75 -3.64 0.33
N LEU A 104 4.35 -4.81 0.57
CA LEU A 104 5.74 -5.08 0.20
C LEU A 104 5.92 -5.22 -1.32
N GLU A 105 4.91 -5.75 -2.02
CA GLU A 105 4.87 -5.82 -3.49
C GLU A 105 4.77 -4.42 -4.10
N ASP A 106 3.88 -3.56 -3.57
CA ASP A 106 3.76 -2.16 -3.99
C ASP A 106 5.07 -1.38 -3.80
N LEU A 107 5.78 -1.65 -2.70
CA LEU A 107 7.09 -1.06 -2.40
C LEU A 107 8.26 -1.72 -3.16
N LYS A 108 7.96 -2.72 -4.00
CA LYS A 108 8.90 -3.47 -4.83
C LYS A 108 10.09 -4.00 -4.04
N VAL A 109 9.83 -4.57 -2.86
CA VAL A 109 10.88 -5.13 -1.99
C VAL A 109 11.58 -6.32 -2.64
N GLY A 110 10.89 -7.03 -3.55
CA GLY A 110 11.48 -8.10 -4.36
C GLY A 110 11.59 -9.45 -3.64
N LEU A 111 10.75 -9.70 -2.65
CA LEU A 111 10.61 -11.03 -2.05
C LEU A 111 9.77 -11.93 -2.97
N ASN A 112 10.09 -13.22 -2.99
CA ASN A 112 9.31 -14.21 -3.73
C ASN A 112 8.18 -14.79 -2.86
N ASN A 113 7.20 -15.42 -3.51
CA ASN A 113 6.03 -15.99 -2.86
C ASN A 113 6.39 -17.04 -1.78
N ASN A 114 7.44 -17.85 -2.00
CA ASN A 114 7.88 -18.85 -1.02
C ASN A 114 8.39 -18.18 0.26
N THR A 115 9.15 -17.10 0.16
CA THR A 115 9.59 -16.32 1.33
C THR A 115 8.39 -15.73 2.09
N TYR A 116 7.34 -15.28 1.39
CA TYR A 116 6.13 -14.81 2.07
C TYR A 116 5.45 -15.95 2.85
N ILE A 117 5.30 -17.12 2.22
CA ILE A 117 4.74 -18.32 2.85
C ILE A 117 5.57 -18.73 4.07
N ASP A 118 6.89 -18.81 3.95
CA ASP A 118 7.78 -19.20 5.03
C ASP A 118 7.62 -18.28 6.25
N VAL A 119 7.55 -16.96 6.03
CA VAL A 119 7.38 -15.99 7.12
C VAL A 119 5.98 -16.08 7.73
N ILE A 120 4.94 -16.33 6.93
CA ILE A 120 3.58 -16.56 7.43
C ILE A 120 3.55 -17.81 8.31
N LEU A 121 4.11 -18.93 7.86
CA LEU A 121 4.18 -20.17 8.65
C LEU A 121 4.96 -19.95 9.95
N GLN A 122 6.11 -19.28 9.88
CA GLN A 122 6.90 -18.94 11.07
C GLN A 122 6.21 -17.97 12.03
N SER A 123 5.17 -17.25 11.58
CA SER A 123 4.43 -16.31 12.40
C SER A 123 3.35 -16.97 13.27
N LEU A 124 3.00 -18.22 12.98
CA LEU A 124 1.99 -18.98 13.71
C LEU A 124 2.51 -19.43 15.08
N PRO A 125 1.62 -19.67 16.06
CA PRO A 125 2.00 -20.18 17.36
C PRO A 125 2.25 -21.71 17.30
N PRO A 126 2.91 -22.29 18.32
CA PRO A 126 3.31 -23.70 18.31
C PRO A 126 2.18 -24.72 18.11
N SER A 127 0.92 -24.37 18.44
CA SER A 127 -0.23 -25.23 18.16
C SER A 127 -0.42 -25.58 16.67
N TYR A 128 0.19 -24.80 15.75
CA TYR A 128 0.16 -25.05 14.31
C TYR A 128 1.36 -25.86 13.80
N ASP A 129 2.30 -26.28 14.67
CA ASP A 129 3.46 -27.09 14.26
C ASP A 129 3.08 -28.35 13.45
N PRO A 130 2.02 -29.11 13.79
CA PRO A 130 1.61 -30.26 12.97
C PRO A 130 1.19 -29.86 11.55
N PHE A 131 0.53 -28.71 11.38
CA PHE A 131 0.18 -28.17 10.07
C PHE A 131 1.44 -27.78 9.30
N ILE A 132 2.39 -27.07 9.95
CA ILE A 132 3.63 -26.60 9.33
C ILE A 132 4.48 -27.78 8.84
N VAL A 133 4.66 -28.81 9.68
CA VAL A 133 5.40 -30.02 9.30
C VAL A 133 4.74 -30.70 8.09
N ASN A 134 3.42 -30.88 8.12
CA ASN A 134 2.69 -31.48 7.00
C ASN A 134 2.79 -30.63 5.73
N PHE A 135 2.67 -29.31 5.84
CA PHE A 135 2.81 -28.38 4.71
C PHE A 135 4.21 -28.43 4.11
N ASN A 136 5.27 -28.51 4.92
CA ASN A 136 6.64 -28.57 4.41
C ASN A 136 6.96 -29.90 3.71
N ILE A 137 6.31 -31.01 4.10
CA ILE A 137 6.53 -32.32 3.50
C ILE A 137 5.69 -32.50 2.22
N ASN A 138 4.44 -32.03 2.23
CA ASN A 138 3.44 -32.33 1.20
C ASN A 138 3.01 -31.10 0.39
N GLY A 139 3.51 -29.92 0.73
CA GLY A 139 3.11 -28.65 0.14
C GLY A 139 3.56 -28.55 -1.31
N LEU A 140 2.59 -28.46 -2.22
CA LEU A 140 2.81 -27.97 -3.58
C LEU A 140 2.98 -26.45 -3.55
N GLU A 141 3.33 -25.86 -4.69
CA GLU A 141 3.24 -24.41 -4.86
C GLU A 141 1.82 -23.93 -4.51
N LYS A 142 1.76 -22.92 -3.63
CA LYS A 142 0.52 -22.30 -3.16
C LYS A 142 0.60 -20.80 -3.26
N SER A 143 -0.52 -20.16 -3.48
CA SER A 143 -0.70 -18.74 -3.20
C SER A 143 -0.91 -18.49 -1.70
N ILE A 144 -0.67 -17.26 -1.25
CA ILE A 144 -0.92 -16.86 0.13
C ILE A 144 -2.40 -17.02 0.50
N ASN A 145 -3.32 -16.74 -0.42
CA ASN A 145 -4.76 -16.93 -0.19
C ASN A 145 -5.12 -18.41 0.04
N GLU A 146 -4.54 -19.32 -0.74
CA GLU A 146 -4.73 -20.75 -0.52
C GLU A 146 -4.17 -21.20 0.83
N LEU A 147 -2.98 -20.72 1.21
CA LEU A 147 -2.39 -21.00 2.52
C LEU A 147 -3.32 -20.54 3.65
N ILE A 148 -3.85 -19.32 3.59
CA ILE A 148 -4.77 -18.78 4.60
C ILE A 148 -6.03 -19.66 4.70
N ASN A 149 -6.61 -20.04 3.56
CA ASN A 149 -7.79 -20.91 3.55
C ASN A 149 -7.52 -22.28 4.18
N MET A 150 -6.34 -22.88 3.90
CA MET A 150 -5.93 -24.15 4.50
C MET A 150 -5.76 -24.02 6.03
N LEU A 151 -5.17 -22.93 6.50
CA LEU A 151 -5.01 -22.64 7.93
C LEU A 151 -6.36 -22.48 8.64
N VAL A 152 -7.30 -21.76 8.03
CA VAL A 152 -8.66 -21.59 8.57
C VAL A 152 -9.39 -22.92 8.67
N GLN A 153 -9.27 -23.78 7.66
CA GLN A 153 -9.84 -25.12 7.69
C GLN A 153 -9.21 -25.98 8.80
N TYR A 154 -7.90 -25.90 8.98
CA TYR A 154 -7.18 -26.59 10.05
C TYR A 154 -7.62 -26.11 11.45
N GLU A 155 -7.80 -24.81 11.65
CA GLU A 155 -8.31 -24.27 12.91
C GLU A 155 -9.73 -24.78 13.22
N ALA A 156 -10.59 -24.87 12.21
CA ALA A 156 -11.96 -25.35 12.37
C ALA A 156 -12.04 -26.85 12.71
N THR A 157 -11.14 -27.68 12.19
CA THR A 157 -11.10 -29.11 12.50
C THR A 157 -10.53 -29.38 13.90
N THR A 158 -9.48 -28.67 14.29
CA THR A 158 -8.85 -28.80 15.61
C THR A 158 -9.74 -28.32 16.75
N LYS A 159 -10.49 -27.22 16.55
CA LYS A 159 -11.49 -26.74 17.54
C LYS A 159 -12.65 -27.72 17.75
N LYS A 160 -13.03 -28.51 16.73
CA LYS A 160 -14.07 -29.54 16.85
C LYS A 160 -13.61 -30.79 17.60
N SER A 161 -12.31 -31.04 17.67
CA SER A 161 -11.74 -32.23 18.34
C SER A 161 -11.33 -32.01 19.80
N ALA A 162 -11.42 -30.78 20.32
CA ALA A 162 -11.15 -30.50 21.74
C ALA A 162 -12.31 -31.03 22.61
N PRO A 163 -12.06 -31.87 23.63
CA PRO A 163 -13.11 -32.33 24.54
C PRO A 163 -13.66 -31.14 25.35
N SER A 164 -15.00 -31.09 25.49
CA SER A 164 -15.73 -30.15 26.35
C SER A 164 -15.35 -30.28 27.82
#